data_AF-A0A1A8UIU5-F1
#
_entry.id   AF-A0A1A8UIU5-F1
#
_cell.length_a   1.000
_cell.length_b   1.000
_cell.length_c   1.000
_cell.angle_alpha   90.00
_cell.angle_beta   90.00
_cell.angle_gamma   90.00
#
_symmetry.space_group_name_H-M   'P 1'
#
loop_
_entity.id
_entity.type
_entity.pdbx_description
1 polymer ?
#
loop_
_entity_poly.entity_id
_entity_poly.type
_entity_poly.pdbx_seq_one_letter_code
_entity_poly.pdbx_strand_id
1 'polypeptide(L)'
;MTQDFWENLFQLTLRAAGKTYMIFFVVVIFLGSFYLVNLILAVVAMAYAEQNEATIAEAIQKEEEYAQILEALKKREEEQAALRAALSEKQDSISQKNSATKSHEQEHIAMDEFEDDQRSCPPWWYAFADIFLKWNCCGCWISVKKLLYTFVMDPFVDLAITICIVLNTVFMAMEHYPMSEEFDELLVIGNLVFTGIFTAEMVLKLLAMDPYNYFQVGWNIFDSIIVTMSLVELGLADVQGLSVLRSFRLMRVFKLAKSWPTLNMLIKIIGNSVGALGNLTLVLAIIVFIFAVVGMQLFGKNYEDCVCRISESCELPRWHMNDFFHSFLIIFRILCGEWIETMWDCMEVSGQAMCLIVFMMVLVIGNLVVLNLFLALLLSSFSGDNLAVTEDEGENNLQIAINRINRGVAWIKAWFLDNICSLMGKKIRKNSDST
;
A
#
# COMPACT_ATOMS: atom_id res chain seq x y z
N MET A 1 -21.50 28.40 3.45
CA MET A 1 -21.85 26.99 3.73
C MET A 1 -20.65 26.11 3.45
N THR A 2 -20.15 26.03 2.21
CA THR A 2 -18.98 25.23 1.80
C THR A 2 -17.63 25.72 2.33
N GLN A 3 -17.57 26.89 2.98
CA GLN A 3 -16.35 27.50 3.53
C GLN A 3 -15.24 27.75 2.51
N ASP A 4 -15.59 27.95 1.24
CA ASP A 4 -14.63 28.36 0.22
C ASP A 4 -14.37 29.87 0.30
N PHE A 5 -13.10 30.25 0.45
CA PHE A 5 -12.60 31.64 0.47
C PHE A 5 -13.41 32.60 1.35
N TRP A 6 -14.00 32.08 2.43
CA TRP A 6 -14.98 32.78 3.26
C TRP A 6 -14.32 33.85 4.13
N GLU A 7 -13.05 33.69 4.45
CA GLU A 7 -12.26 34.61 5.25
C GLU A 7 -12.09 35.96 4.56
N ASN A 8 -11.96 35.98 3.23
CA ASN A 8 -11.89 37.25 2.49
C ASN A 8 -13.25 37.98 2.54
N LEU A 9 -14.35 37.26 2.31
CA LEU A 9 -15.70 37.83 2.45
C LEU A 9 -15.95 38.36 3.88
N PHE A 10 -15.51 37.61 4.89
CA PHE A 10 -15.56 38.03 6.29
C PHE A 10 -14.78 39.34 6.51
N GLN A 11 -13.53 39.40 6.07
CA GLN A 11 -12.68 40.59 6.21
C GLN A 11 -13.25 41.81 5.49
N LEU A 12 -13.73 41.64 4.25
CA LEU A 12 -14.38 42.71 3.48
C LEU A 12 -15.63 43.23 4.17
N THR A 13 -16.45 42.33 4.72
CA THR A 13 -17.67 42.71 5.43
C THR A 13 -17.37 43.44 6.73
N LEU A 14 -16.40 42.98 7.53
CA LEU A 14 -15.98 43.67 8.74
C LEU A 14 -15.35 45.04 8.46
N ARG A 15 -14.62 45.17 7.34
CA ARG A 15 -14.05 46.44 6.90
C ARG A 15 -15.11 47.44 6.45
N ALA A 16 -16.14 46.97 5.73
CA ALA A 16 -17.19 47.82 5.18
C ALA A 16 -18.30 48.17 6.19
N ALA A 17 -18.78 47.17 6.95
CA ALA A 17 -19.94 47.30 7.83
C ALA A 17 -19.59 47.40 9.32
N GLY A 18 -18.33 47.10 9.68
CA GLY A 18 -17.82 47.22 11.05
C GLY A 18 -17.74 45.88 11.81
N LYS A 19 -16.98 45.89 12.92
CA LYS A 19 -16.61 44.68 13.68
C LYS A 19 -17.80 43.99 14.37
N THR A 20 -18.92 44.67 14.59
CA THR A 20 -20.13 44.10 15.22
C THR A 20 -20.78 43.01 14.38
N TYR A 21 -20.62 43.04 13.05
CA TYR A 21 -21.10 42.01 12.13
C TYR A 21 -20.36 40.67 12.25
N MET A 22 -19.35 40.57 13.12
CA MET A 22 -18.73 39.30 13.48
C MET A 22 -19.76 38.29 14.01
N ILE A 23 -20.77 38.76 14.77
CA ILE A 23 -21.83 37.90 15.31
C ILE A 23 -22.60 37.20 14.19
N PHE A 24 -22.88 37.89 13.08
CA PHE A 24 -23.53 37.30 11.92
C PHE A 24 -22.73 36.12 11.35
N PHE A 25 -21.41 36.29 11.15
CA PHE A 25 -20.56 35.22 10.64
C PHE A 25 -20.41 34.06 11.63
N VAL A 26 -20.35 34.33 12.94
CA VAL A 26 -20.34 33.26 13.95
C VAL A 26 -21.60 32.38 13.81
N VAL A 27 -22.77 32.99 13.69
CA VAL A 27 -24.04 32.25 13.52
C VAL A 27 -24.07 31.49 12.20
N VAL A 28 -23.68 32.12 11.09
CA VAL A 28 -23.70 31.51 9.75
C VAL A 28 -22.71 30.35 9.64
N ILE A 29 -21.48 30.49 10.17
CA ILE A 29 -20.46 29.44 10.14
C ILE A 29 -20.87 28.28 11.06
N PHE A 30 -21.40 28.58 12.25
CA PHE A 30 -21.85 27.54 13.17
C PHE A 30 -23.02 26.74 12.57
N LEU A 31 -24.09 27.42 12.15
CA LEU A 31 -25.26 26.76 11.56
C LEU A 31 -24.93 26.07 10.24
N GLY A 32 -24.09 26.70 9.41
CA GLY A 32 -23.66 26.13 8.13
C GLY A 32 -22.84 24.86 8.29
N SER A 33 -21.86 24.88 9.19
CA SER A 33 -21.06 23.68 9.52
C SER A 33 -21.92 22.59 10.13
N PHE A 34 -22.82 22.95 11.05
CA PHE A 34 -23.75 22.02 11.68
C PHE A 34 -24.65 21.33 10.64
N TYR A 35 -25.19 22.08 9.68
CA TYR A 35 -26.01 21.51 8.62
C TYR A 35 -25.21 20.56 7.72
N LEU A 36 -23.98 20.94 7.33
CA LEU A 36 -23.11 20.08 6.52
C LEU A 36 -22.77 18.76 7.22
N VAL A 37 -22.39 18.83 8.50
CA VAL A 37 -22.08 17.62 9.29
C VAL A 37 -23.30 16.70 9.37
N ASN A 38 -24.49 17.24 9.63
CA ASN A 38 -25.71 16.42 9.70
C ASN A 38 -26.08 15.81 8.35
N LEU A 39 -25.86 16.53 7.25
CA LEU A 39 -26.09 15.99 5.90
C LEU A 39 -25.12 14.84 5.61
N ILE A 40 -23.84 15.00 5.92
CA ILE A 40 -22.83 13.94 5.79
C ILE A 40 -23.22 12.74 6.65
N LEU A 41 -23.58 12.95 7.93
CA LEU A 41 -23.99 11.86 8.82
C LEU A 41 -25.23 11.12 8.30
N ALA A 42 -26.20 11.83 7.72
CA ALA A 42 -27.37 11.21 7.13
C ALA A 42 -27.00 10.33 5.92
N VAL A 43 -26.13 10.82 5.03
CA VAL A 43 -25.65 10.04 3.88
C VAL A 43 -24.83 8.83 4.33
N VAL A 44 -23.93 9.02 5.31
CA VAL A 44 -23.15 7.95 5.93
C VAL A 44 -24.05 6.86 6.50
N ALA A 45 -25.08 7.25 7.26
CA ALA A 45 -26.03 6.32 7.85
C ALA A 45 -26.85 5.57 6.78
N MET A 46 -27.30 6.26 5.73
CA MET A 46 -28.05 5.64 4.64
C MET A 46 -27.19 4.63 3.87
N ALA A 47 -25.98 4.98 3.47
CA ALA A 47 -25.15 4.04 2.71
C ALA A 47 -24.56 2.92 3.59
N TYR A 48 -24.35 3.16 4.89
CA TYR A 48 -24.05 2.07 5.83
C TYR A 48 -25.19 1.04 5.84
N ALA A 49 -26.45 1.49 5.92
CA ALA A 49 -27.61 0.61 5.93
C ALA A 49 -27.73 -0.17 4.61
N GLU A 50 -27.60 0.51 3.47
CA GLU A 50 -27.66 -0.10 2.13
C GLU A 50 -26.54 -1.13 1.91
N GLN A 51 -25.29 -0.81 2.31
CA GLN A 51 -24.18 -1.74 2.16
C GLN A 51 -24.31 -2.95 3.11
N ASN A 52 -24.80 -2.74 4.33
CA ASN A 52 -25.05 -3.83 5.27
C ASN A 52 -26.14 -4.77 4.75
N GLU A 53 -27.23 -4.25 4.16
CA GLU A 53 -28.26 -5.04 3.50
C GLU A 53 -27.70 -5.85 2.32
N ALA A 54 -26.87 -5.21 1.46
CA ALA A 54 -26.21 -5.89 0.35
C ALA A 54 -25.28 -7.03 0.82
N THR A 55 -24.51 -6.78 1.90
CA THR A 55 -23.57 -7.77 2.46
C THR A 55 -24.32 -8.98 3.03
N ILE A 56 -25.44 -8.75 3.73
CA ILE A 56 -26.30 -9.82 4.24
C ILE A 56 -26.92 -10.62 3.09
N ALA A 57 -27.38 -9.95 2.04
CA ALA A 57 -27.94 -10.61 0.86
C ALA A 57 -26.91 -11.48 0.13
N GLU A 58 -25.68 -10.99 -0.05
CA GLU A 58 -24.58 -11.76 -0.63
C GLU A 58 -24.20 -12.97 0.23
N ALA A 59 -24.20 -12.84 1.56
CA ALA A 59 -23.93 -13.95 2.46
C ALA A 59 -24.98 -15.07 2.32
N ILE A 60 -26.25 -14.70 2.25
CA ILE A 60 -27.35 -15.66 2.03
C ILE A 60 -27.19 -16.36 0.67
N GLN A 61 -26.88 -15.61 -0.41
CA GLN A 61 -26.65 -16.21 -1.73
C GLN A 61 -25.47 -17.19 -1.73
N LYS A 62 -24.36 -16.86 -1.08
CA LYS A 62 -23.20 -17.75 -0.95
C LYS A 62 -23.54 -19.02 -0.16
N GLU A 63 -24.35 -18.92 0.90
CA GLU A 63 -24.82 -20.08 1.65
C GLU A 63 -25.71 -20.99 0.78
N GLU A 64 -26.59 -20.41 -0.04
CA GLU A 64 -27.43 -21.16 -0.98
C GLU A 64 -26.60 -21.86 -2.07
N GLU A 65 -25.64 -21.16 -2.68
CA GLU A 65 -24.72 -21.76 -3.66
C GLU A 65 -23.88 -22.88 -3.05
N TYR A 66 -23.35 -22.68 -1.84
CA TYR A 66 -22.58 -23.69 -1.13
C TYR A 66 -23.42 -24.93 -0.81
N ALA A 67 -24.68 -24.73 -0.40
CA ALA A 67 -25.62 -25.83 -0.18
C ALA A 67 -25.88 -26.63 -1.47
N GLN A 68 -26.08 -25.96 -2.60
CA GLN A 68 -26.26 -26.62 -3.90
C GLN A 68 -25.03 -27.40 -4.34
N ILE A 69 -23.83 -26.83 -4.17
CA ILE A 69 -22.57 -27.51 -4.48
C ILE A 69 -22.40 -28.75 -3.60
N LEU A 70 -22.71 -28.66 -2.30
CA LEU A 70 -22.61 -29.77 -1.36
C LEU A 70 -23.58 -30.91 -1.74
N GLU A 71 -24.80 -30.58 -2.15
CA GLU A 71 -25.75 -31.58 -2.67
C GLU A 71 -25.26 -32.23 -3.97
N ALA A 72 -24.69 -31.44 -4.90
CA ALA A 72 -24.14 -31.96 -6.14
C ALA A 72 -22.92 -32.88 -5.90
N LEU A 73 -22.09 -32.57 -4.91
CA LEU A 73 -20.97 -33.41 -4.48
C LEU A 73 -21.46 -34.72 -3.86
N LYS A 74 -22.44 -34.67 -2.95
CA LYS A 74 -23.05 -35.89 -2.37
C LYS A 74 -23.63 -36.81 -3.44
N LYS A 75 -24.35 -36.26 -4.44
CA LYS A 75 -24.85 -37.05 -5.57
C LYS A 75 -23.71 -37.67 -6.38
N ARG A 76 -22.62 -36.94 -6.65
CA ARG A 76 -21.45 -37.50 -7.33
C ARG A 76 -20.78 -38.62 -6.53
N GLU A 77 -20.68 -38.47 -5.21
CA GLU A 77 -20.15 -39.53 -4.33
C GLU A 77 -21.05 -40.77 -4.33
N GLU A 78 -22.37 -40.59 -4.25
CA GLU A 78 -23.34 -41.68 -4.35
C GLU A 78 -23.28 -42.39 -5.72
N GLU A 79 -23.16 -41.64 -6.81
CA GLU A 79 -22.97 -42.18 -8.17
C GLU A 79 -21.64 -42.93 -8.32
N GLN A 80 -20.54 -42.38 -7.78
CA GLN A 80 -19.24 -43.05 -7.77
C GLN A 80 -19.24 -44.31 -6.90
N ALA A 81 -19.92 -44.29 -5.75
CA ALA A 81 -20.09 -45.45 -4.89
C ALA A 81 -20.95 -46.53 -5.57
N ALA A 82 -22.04 -46.15 -6.24
CA ALA A 82 -22.88 -47.06 -7.02
C ALA A 82 -22.11 -47.66 -8.21
N LEU A 83 -21.30 -46.86 -8.91
CA LEU A 83 -20.45 -47.34 -10.01
C LEU A 83 -19.36 -48.31 -9.50
N ARG A 84 -18.72 -48.01 -8.36
CA ARG A 84 -17.76 -48.92 -7.70
C ARG A 84 -18.43 -50.23 -7.26
N ALA A 85 -19.64 -50.18 -6.70
CA ALA A 85 -20.41 -51.37 -6.36
C ALA A 85 -20.76 -52.22 -7.60
N ALA A 86 -21.21 -51.58 -8.68
CA ALA A 86 -21.52 -52.26 -9.95
C ALA A 86 -20.27 -52.85 -10.64
N LEU A 87 -19.10 -52.22 -10.48
CA LEU A 87 -17.81 -52.75 -10.94
C LEU A 87 -17.38 -53.96 -10.10
N SER A 88 -17.63 -53.94 -8.78
CA SER A 88 -17.39 -55.09 -7.89
C SER A 88 -18.27 -56.29 -8.26
N GLU A 89 -19.55 -56.08 -8.59
CA GLU A 89 -20.45 -57.16 -9.03
C GLU A 89 -20.09 -57.75 -10.41
N LYS A 90 -19.49 -56.94 -11.31
CA LYS A 90 -18.96 -57.44 -12.59
C LYS A 90 -17.68 -58.26 -12.43
N GLN A 91 -16.86 -57.98 -11.42
CA GLN A 91 -15.66 -58.76 -11.11
C GLN A 91 -15.97 -60.14 -10.52
N ASP A 92 -17.17 -60.37 -9.99
CA ASP A 92 -17.61 -61.69 -9.48
C ASP A 92 -18.13 -62.66 -10.57
N SER A 93 -18.15 -62.25 -11.84
CA SER A 93 -18.58 -63.08 -12.98
C SER A 93 -17.47 -63.50 -13.96
N ILE A 94 -16.21 -63.13 -13.69
CA ILE A 94 -15.03 -63.64 -14.41
C ILE A 94 -14.14 -64.38 -13.40
N SER A 95 -14.24 -65.70 -13.46
CA SER A 95 -13.61 -66.70 -12.60
C SER A 95 -12.14 -66.46 -12.26
N GLN A 96 -11.80 -66.87 -11.03
CA GLN A 96 -10.68 -67.76 -10.71
C GLN A 96 -9.76 -68.10 -11.90
N LYS A 97 -8.59 -67.43 -11.97
CA LYS A 97 -7.27 -68.09 -11.99
C LYS A 97 -6.14 -67.06 -12.00
N ASN A 98 -5.07 -67.41 -11.29
CA ASN A 98 -3.75 -66.75 -11.16
C ASN A 98 -3.73 -65.63 -10.12
N SER A 99 -3.44 -65.96 -8.86
CA SER A 99 -2.08 -66.13 -8.29
C SER A 99 -1.49 -64.79 -7.85
N ALA A 100 -1.33 -64.68 -6.53
CA ALA A 100 -0.28 -64.01 -5.79
C ALA A 100 0.23 -62.63 -6.28
N THR A 101 0.23 -61.70 -5.33
CA THR A 101 1.10 -60.52 -5.26
C THR A 101 0.52 -59.24 -5.88
N LYS A 102 -0.14 -58.43 -5.04
CA LYS A 102 0.14 -56.99 -4.82
C LYS A 102 -1.05 -56.34 -4.10
N SER A 103 -0.99 -56.33 -2.77
CA SER A 103 -1.84 -55.49 -1.92
C SER A 103 -0.93 -54.57 -1.13
N HIS A 104 -0.46 -53.49 -1.77
CA HIS A 104 0.14 -52.33 -1.08
C HIS A 104 0.35 -51.06 -1.94
N GLU A 105 -0.07 -51.03 -3.22
CA GLU A 105 0.29 -49.92 -4.14
C GLU A 105 -0.89 -49.05 -4.62
N GLN A 106 -2.12 -49.25 -4.11
CA GLN A 106 -3.30 -48.54 -4.65
C GLN A 106 -3.92 -47.47 -3.76
N GLU A 107 -3.38 -47.22 -2.57
CA GLU A 107 -3.80 -46.09 -1.73
C GLU A 107 -2.92 -44.84 -1.86
N HIS A 108 -1.83 -44.89 -2.64
CA HIS A 108 -0.94 -43.73 -2.83
C HIS A 108 -1.11 -43.01 -4.18
N ILE A 109 -1.80 -43.59 -5.17
CA ILE A 109 -1.91 -43.00 -6.51
C ILE A 109 -3.11 -42.05 -6.63
N ALA A 110 -4.14 -42.20 -5.79
CA ALA A 110 -5.31 -41.31 -5.81
C ALA A 110 -5.08 -39.97 -5.09
N MET A 111 -3.95 -39.79 -4.40
CA MET A 111 -3.60 -38.56 -3.68
C MET A 111 -2.59 -37.68 -4.42
N ASP A 112 -1.85 -38.24 -5.40
CA ASP A 112 -0.92 -37.46 -6.25
C ASP A 112 -1.61 -36.84 -7.48
N GLU A 113 -2.81 -37.30 -7.86
CA GLU A 113 -3.51 -36.79 -9.07
C GLU A 113 -4.40 -35.56 -8.80
N PHE A 114 -4.47 -35.07 -7.56
CA PHE A 114 -5.19 -33.84 -7.20
C PHE A 114 -4.28 -32.63 -6.92
N GLU A 115 -2.96 -32.81 -6.81
CA GLU A 115 -2.02 -31.68 -6.62
C GLU A 115 -1.51 -31.09 -7.96
N ASP A 116 -1.79 -31.71 -9.10
CA ASP A 116 -1.30 -31.24 -10.40
C ASP A 116 -2.21 -30.23 -11.11
N ASP A 117 -3.43 -30.00 -10.62
CA ASP A 117 -4.42 -29.09 -11.23
C ASP A 117 -4.35 -27.63 -10.74
N GLN A 118 -3.34 -27.26 -9.92
CA GLN A 118 -3.16 -25.88 -9.44
C GLN A 118 -1.80 -25.28 -9.80
N ARG A 119 -1.35 -25.44 -11.05
CA ARG A 119 -0.20 -24.70 -11.59
C ARG A 119 -0.68 -23.48 -12.37
N SER A 120 -0.58 -22.29 -11.75
CA SER A 120 -1.01 -21.01 -12.36
C SER A 120 -0.21 -20.58 -13.59
N CYS A 121 0.91 -21.25 -13.89
CA CYS A 121 1.82 -20.84 -14.97
C CYS A 121 2.08 -21.96 -15.99
N PRO A 122 2.25 -21.61 -17.28
CA PRO A 122 2.52 -22.56 -18.36
C PRO A 122 3.85 -23.34 -18.20
N PRO A 123 3.94 -24.60 -18.69
CA PRO A 123 5.09 -25.50 -18.48
C PRO A 123 6.45 -24.96 -18.94
N TRP A 124 6.45 -24.15 -20.01
CA TRP A 124 7.65 -23.53 -20.58
C TRP A 124 8.39 -22.58 -19.61
N TRP A 125 7.67 -22.04 -18.61
CA TRP A 125 8.17 -21.03 -17.70
C TRP A 125 8.93 -21.68 -16.56
N TYR A 126 8.49 -22.87 -16.13
CA TYR A 126 9.23 -23.70 -15.19
C TYR A 126 10.52 -24.26 -15.80
N ALA A 127 10.49 -24.66 -17.07
CA ALA A 127 11.72 -25.07 -17.79
C ALA A 127 12.74 -23.92 -17.93
N PHE A 128 12.26 -22.70 -18.21
CA PHE A 128 13.11 -21.50 -18.25
C PHE A 128 13.64 -21.12 -16.84
N ALA A 129 12.78 -21.18 -15.82
CA ALA A 129 13.15 -20.88 -14.44
C ALA A 129 14.17 -21.89 -13.87
N ASP A 130 14.02 -23.17 -14.19
CA ASP A 130 14.96 -24.21 -13.77
C ASP A 130 16.33 -24.07 -14.44
N ILE A 131 16.39 -23.49 -15.65
CA ILE A 131 17.65 -23.29 -16.39
C ILE A 131 18.35 -21.97 -16.01
N PHE A 132 17.61 -20.86 -15.90
CA PHE A 132 18.21 -19.52 -15.72
C PHE A 132 18.05 -18.95 -14.30
N LEU A 133 16.98 -19.31 -13.58
CA LEU A 133 16.69 -18.76 -12.26
C LEU A 133 17.08 -19.70 -11.09
N LYS A 134 17.30 -21.00 -11.30
CA LYS A 134 17.76 -21.93 -10.25
C LYS A 134 19.24 -22.25 -10.40
N TRP A 135 20.07 -21.69 -9.54
CA TRP A 135 21.54 -21.82 -9.65
C TRP A 135 22.03 -23.02 -8.85
N ASN A 136 21.72 -24.24 -9.30
CA ASN A 136 22.08 -25.50 -8.62
C ASN A 136 23.14 -26.33 -9.36
N CYS A 137 23.80 -25.78 -10.38
CA CYS A 137 24.61 -26.56 -11.33
C CYS A 137 25.98 -27.06 -10.80
N CYS A 138 26.46 -26.61 -9.64
CA CYS A 138 27.78 -27.01 -9.12
C CYS A 138 27.75 -27.31 -7.60
N GLY A 139 28.33 -28.44 -7.17
CA GLY A 139 28.39 -28.82 -5.76
C GLY A 139 29.15 -27.83 -4.87
N CYS A 140 30.22 -27.21 -5.38
CA CYS A 140 30.96 -26.17 -4.67
C CYS A 140 30.10 -24.91 -4.46
N TRP A 141 29.29 -24.55 -5.47
CA TRP A 141 28.35 -23.42 -5.39
C TRP A 141 27.23 -23.67 -4.37
N ILE A 142 26.73 -24.90 -4.27
CA ILE A 142 25.71 -25.27 -3.28
C ILE A 142 26.24 -25.10 -1.84
N SER A 143 27.51 -25.45 -1.59
CA SER A 143 28.13 -25.22 -0.27
C SER A 143 28.27 -23.73 0.05
N VAL A 144 28.71 -22.91 -0.91
CA VAL A 144 28.81 -21.46 -0.76
C VAL A 144 27.43 -20.84 -0.55
N LYS A 145 26.43 -21.25 -1.32
CA LYS A 145 25.04 -20.82 -1.19
C LYS A 145 24.46 -21.15 0.18
N LYS A 146 24.71 -22.34 0.72
CA LYS A 146 24.25 -22.73 2.06
C LYS A 146 24.88 -21.84 3.15
N LEU A 147 26.17 -21.53 3.02
CA LEU A 147 26.86 -20.60 3.92
C LEU A 147 26.27 -19.19 3.82
N LEU A 148 26.08 -18.68 2.60
CA LEU A 148 25.46 -17.38 2.34
C LEU A 148 24.04 -17.31 2.90
N TYR A 149 23.24 -18.36 2.73
CA TYR A 149 21.89 -18.43 3.27
C TYR A 149 21.88 -18.38 4.80
N THR A 150 22.79 -19.10 5.46
CA THR A 150 22.94 -19.03 6.93
C THR A 150 23.36 -17.63 7.39
N PHE A 151 24.21 -16.95 6.64
CA PHE A 151 24.63 -15.58 6.96
C PHE A 151 23.53 -14.54 6.74
N VAL A 152 22.85 -14.58 5.58
CA VAL A 152 21.82 -13.61 5.19
C VAL A 152 20.57 -13.72 6.06
N MET A 153 20.21 -14.94 6.48
CA MET A 153 19.06 -15.17 7.37
C MET A 153 19.38 -14.94 8.85
N ASP A 154 20.58 -14.46 9.16
CA ASP A 154 20.93 -14.17 10.55
C ASP A 154 20.18 -12.90 11.04
N PRO A 155 19.47 -12.97 12.18
CA PRO A 155 18.71 -11.83 12.72
C PRO A 155 19.55 -10.57 12.96
N PHE A 156 20.86 -10.71 13.22
CA PHE A 156 21.75 -9.57 13.42
C PHE A 156 22.04 -8.84 12.10
N VAL A 157 22.07 -9.54 10.97
CA VAL A 157 22.22 -8.91 9.64
C VAL A 157 20.98 -8.07 9.33
N ASP A 158 19.79 -8.61 9.55
CA ASP A 158 18.54 -7.86 9.38
C ASP A 158 18.46 -6.62 10.32
N LEU A 159 18.91 -6.75 11.57
CA LEU A 159 19.01 -5.61 12.50
C LEU A 159 20.01 -4.56 12.01
N ALA A 160 21.19 -4.98 11.53
CA ALA A 160 22.21 -4.07 11.01
C ALA A 160 21.71 -3.28 9.80
N ILE A 161 21.04 -3.95 8.85
CA ILE A 161 20.40 -3.29 7.72
C ILE A 161 19.34 -2.30 8.18
N THR A 162 18.51 -2.68 9.16
CA THR A 162 17.49 -1.77 9.73
C THR A 162 18.13 -0.51 10.31
N ILE A 163 19.23 -0.64 11.06
CA ILE A 163 19.99 0.51 11.58
C ILE A 163 20.55 1.37 10.43
N CYS A 164 21.11 0.75 9.39
CA CYS A 164 21.60 1.47 8.21
C CYS A 164 20.48 2.26 7.51
N ILE A 165 19.25 1.74 7.42
CA ILE A 165 18.09 2.45 6.85
C ILE A 165 17.74 3.67 7.68
N VAL A 166 17.68 3.53 9.02
CA VAL A 166 17.38 4.65 9.92
C VAL A 166 18.46 5.73 9.80
N LEU A 167 19.73 5.35 9.83
CA LEU A 167 20.84 6.29 9.68
C LEU A 167 20.80 7.00 8.31
N ASN A 168 20.55 6.27 7.22
CA ASN A 168 20.41 6.88 5.89
C ASN A 168 19.27 7.90 5.86
N THR A 169 18.14 7.59 6.49
CA THR A 169 17.00 8.50 6.59
C THR A 169 17.36 9.79 7.34
N VAL A 170 18.10 9.68 8.45
CA VAL A 170 18.60 10.85 9.20
C VAL A 170 19.57 11.67 8.35
N PHE A 171 20.47 11.03 7.59
CA PHE A 171 21.37 11.72 6.67
C PHE A 171 20.62 12.54 5.63
N MET A 172 19.58 11.99 5.01
CA MET A 172 18.75 12.74 4.06
C MET A 172 18.01 13.91 4.71
N ALA A 173 17.57 13.76 5.96
CA ALA A 173 16.87 14.82 6.70
C ALA A 173 17.78 15.97 7.15
N MET A 174 19.11 15.81 7.10
CA MET A 174 20.07 16.86 7.46
C MET A 174 20.35 17.86 6.32
N GLU A 175 19.84 17.62 5.10
CA GLU A 175 19.94 18.56 3.98
C GLU A 175 19.23 19.89 4.35
N HIS A 176 19.95 21.02 4.25
CA HIS A 176 19.42 22.35 4.59
C HIS A 176 20.00 23.43 3.67
N TYR A 177 19.29 24.57 3.55
CA TYR A 177 19.78 25.74 2.83
C TYR A 177 19.99 26.92 3.80
N PRO A 178 21.15 27.61 3.78
CA PRO A 178 22.36 27.34 2.99
C PRO A 178 23.25 26.25 3.62
N MET A 179 23.92 25.44 2.78
CA MET A 179 24.83 24.37 3.21
C MET A 179 26.30 24.74 2.94
N SER A 180 27.25 24.31 3.80
CA SER A 180 28.68 24.40 3.51
C SER A 180 29.14 23.27 2.58
N GLU A 181 30.15 23.53 1.74
CA GLU A 181 30.70 22.55 0.79
C GLU A 181 31.19 21.27 1.49
N GLU A 182 31.87 21.40 2.63
CA GLU A 182 32.35 20.24 3.42
C GLU A 182 31.19 19.35 3.91
N PHE A 183 30.05 19.95 4.25
CA PHE A 183 28.89 19.21 4.73
C PHE A 183 28.15 18.52 3.58
N ASP A 184 28.08 19.18 2.41
CA ASP A 184 27.52 18.60 1.19
C ASP A 184 28.33 17.37 0.74
N GLU A 185 29.67 17.49 0.70
CA GLU A 185 30.55 16.36 0.38
C GLU A 185 30.36 15.17 1.34
N LEU A 186 30.23 15.44 2.65
CA LEU A 186 29.97 14.39 3.64
C LEU A 186 28.63 13.68 3.40
N LEU A 187 27.58 14.41 3.05
CA LEU A 187 26.28 13.84 2.74
C LEU A 187 26.31 13.01 1.43
N VAL A 188 27.04 13.48 0.42
CA VAL A 188 27.23 12.75 -0.85
C VAL A 188 27.97 11.44 -0.61
N ILE A 189 29.09 11.47 0.12
CA ILE A 189 29.87 10.27 0.46
C ILE A 189 29.02 9.30 1.30
N GLY A 190 28.29 9.81 2.30
CA GLY A 190 27.39 9.01 3.12
C GLY A 190 26.34 8.28 2.28
N ASN A 191 25.67 9.00 1.37
CA ASN A 191 24.66 8.42 0.48
C ASN A 191 25.24 7.35 -0.47
N LEU A 192 26.48 7.53 -0.93
CA LEU A 192 27.19 6.52 -1.74
C LEU A 192 27.44 5.24 -0.92
N VAL A 193 27.91 5.37 0.32
CA VAL A 193 28.16 4.24 1.23
C VAL A 193 26.87 3.47 1.51
N PHE A 194 25.78 4.15 1.85
CA PHE A 194 24.48 3.49 2.08
C PHE A 194 23.96 2.77 0.82
N THR A 195 24.10 3.39 -0.36
CA THR A 195 23.72 2.75 -1.63
C THR A 195 24.53 1.48 -1.89
N GLY A 196 25.84 1.51 -1.59
CA GLY A 196 26.71 0.34 -1.67
C GLY A 196 26.30 -0.78 -0.72
N ILE A 197 25.96 -0.46 0.53
CA ILE A 197 25.49 -1.43 1.54
C ILE A 197 24.21 -2.12 1.06
N PHE A 198 23.21 -1.37 0.60
CA PHE A 198 21.95 -1.96 0.11
C PHE A 198 22.12 -2.75 -1.18
N THR A 199 23.04 -2.34 -2.06
CA THR A 199 23.36 -3.09 -3.28
C THR A 199 24.02 -4.42 -2.92
N ALA A 200 24.96 -4.42 -1.97
CA ALA A 200 25.59 -5.64 -1.48
C ALA A 200 24.58 -6.57 -0.80
N GLU A 201 23.68 -6.05 0.03
CA GLU A 201 22.58 -6.80 0.65
C GLU A 201 21.71 -7.50 -0.41
N MET A 202 21.26 -6.76 -1.44
CA MET A 202 20.44 -7.28 -2.53
C MET A 202 21.16 -8.42 -3.28
N VAL A 203 22.44 -8.21 -3.64
CA VAL A 203 23.23 -9.23 -4.33
C VAL A 203 23.43 -10.47 -3.46
N LEU A 204 23.77 -10.31 -2.17
CA LEU A 204 23.92 -11.44 -1.25
C LEU A 204 22.62 -12.23 -1.10
N LYS A 205 21.46 -11.57 -1.02
CA LYS A 205 20.14 -12.23 -0.98
C LYS A 205 19.82 -12.99 -2.26
N LEU A 206 20.10 -12.40 -3.43
CA LEU A 206 19.91 -13.07 -4.72
C LEU A 206 20.76 -14.34 -4.84
N LEU A 207 22.02 -14.29 -4.40
CA LEU A 207 22.92 -15.44 -4.41
C LEU A 207 22.52 -16.52 -3.39
N ALA A 208 21.94 -16.12 -2.24
CA ALA A 208 21.54 -17.04 -1.19
C ALA A 208 20.22 -17.78 -1.51
N MET A 209 19.22 -17.08 -2.04
CA MET A 209 17.84 -17.58 -2.16
C MET A 209 17.47 -18.04 -3.57
N ASP A 210 18.34 -17.83 -4.56
CA ASP A 210 18.04 -17.84 -5.99
C ASP A 210 17.12 -16.68 -6.42
N PRO A 211 17.28 -16.14 -7.64
CA PRO A 211 16.38 -15.15 -8.22
C PRO A 211 14.90 -15.56 -8.15
N TYR A 212 14.58 -16.85 -8.35
CA TYR A 212 13.20 -17.34 -8.32
C TYR A 212 12.53 -17.14 -6.97
N ASN A 213 13.13 -17.64 -5.88
CA ASN A 213 12.53 -17.51 -4.55
C ASN A 213 12.66 -16.09 -4.01
N TYR A 214 13.70 -15.35 -4.42
CA TYR A 214 13.87 -13.96 -4.03
C TYR A 214 12.70 -13.07 -4.52
N PHE A 215 12.31 -13.20 -5.79
CA PHE A 215 11.22 -12.39 -6.37
C PHE A 215 9.81 -12.88 -6.02
N GLN A 216 9.64 -14.01 -5.33
CA GLN A 216 8.33 -14.39 -4.78
C GLN A 216 7.94 -13.56 -3.55
N VAL A 217 8.93 -12.98 -2.85
CA VAL A 217 8.69 -12.18 -1.65
C VAL A 217 8.50 -10.70 -2.04
N GLY A 218 7.32 -10.14 -1.76
CA GLY A 218 6.97 -8.75 -2.13
C GLY A 218 7.94 -7.69 -1.60
N TRP A 219 8.42 -7.84 -0.36
CA TRP A 219 9.41 -6.92 0.23
C TRP A 219 10.78 -6.97 -0.47
N ASN A 220 11.18 -8.12 -0.99
CA ASN A 220 12.42 -8.26 -1.76
C ASN A 220 12.29 -7.62 -3.15
N ILE A 221 11.12 -7.74 -3.80
CA ILE A 221 10.83 -7.00 -5.05
C ILE A 221 10.93 -5.49 -4.80
N PHE A 222 10.27 -5.01 -3.74
CA PHE A 222 10.30 -3.59 -3.38
C PHE A 222 11.74 -3.10 -3.15
N ASP A 223 12.51 -3.82 -2.34
CA ASP A 223 13.92 -3.51 -2.08
C ASP A 223 14.76 -3.45 -3.36
N SER A 224 14.57 -4.41 -4.28
CA SER A 224 15.24 -4.44 -5.59
C SER A 224 14.90 -3.23 -6.46
N ILE A 225 13.65 -2.78 -6.48
CA ILE A 225 13.25 -1.59 -7.23
C ILE A 225 13.99 -0.37 -6.69
N ILE A 226 14.04 -0.21 -5.37
CA ILE A 226 14.70 0.92 -4.70
C ILE A 226 16.21 0.93 -5.00
N VAL A 227 16.87 -0.22 -4.91
CA VAL A 227 18.30 -0.36 -5.20
C VAL A 227 18.58 -0.10 -6.68
N THR A 228 17.77 -0.63 -7.58
CA THR A 228 17.93 -0.43 -9.03
C THR A 228 17.78 1.05 -9.41
N MET A 229 16.74 1.74 -8.91
CA MET A 229 16.56 3.18 -9.13
C MET A 229 17.73 3.99 -8.58
N SER A 230 18.29 3.57 -7.44
CA SER A 230 19.46 4.21 -6.83
C SER A 230 20.74 4.07 -7.65
N LEU A 231 20.94 2.92 -8.31
CA LEU A 231 22.08 2.71 -9.22
C LEU A 231 21.90 3.49 -10.52
N VAL A 232 20.67 3.57 -11.03
CA VAL A 232 20.33 4.38 -12.21
C VAL A 232 20.61 5.87 -11.94
N GLU A 233 20.26 6.37 -10.76
CA GLU A 233 20.58 7.74 -10.34
C GLU A 233 22.10 8.00 -10.39
N LEU A 234 22.91 7.09 -9.85
CA LEU A 234 24.36 7.21 -9.83
C LEU A 234 24.96 7.16 -11.24
N GLY A 235 24.44 6.30 -12.11
CA GLY A 235 24.88 6.15 -13.50
C GLY A 235 24.48 7.31 -14.42
N LEU A 236 23.46 8.10 -14.05
CA LEU A 236 22.93 9.22 -14.85
C LEU A 236 23.26 10.60 -14.25
N ALA A 237 24.27 10.69 -13.38
CA ALA A 237 24.63 11.92 -12.68
C ALA A 237 24.89 13.14 -13.61
N ASP A 238 25.32 12.90 -14.85
CA ASP A 238 25.67 13.95 -15.82
C ASP A 238 24.50 14.44 -16.70
N VAL A 239 23.29 13.86 -16.57
CA VAL A 239 22.14 14.23 -17.43
C VAL A 239 21.31 15.35 -16.79
N GLN A 240 21.53 16.58 -17.23
CA GLN A 240 20.69 17.73 -16.87
C GLN A 240 19.23 17.49 -17.35
N GLY A 241 18.30 17.38 -16.41
CA GLY A 241 16.87 17.14 -16.68
C GLY A 241 16.27 15.99 -15.85
N LEU A 242 17.10 15.06 -15.37
CA LEU A 242 16.67 13.95 -14.52
C LEU A 242 16.78 14.28 -13.02
N SER A 243 16.70 15.57 -12.66
CA SER A 243 16.82 16.02 -11.27
C SER A 243 15.77 15.38 -10.35
N VAL A 244 14.62 14.99 -10.88
CA VAL A 244 13.56 14.27 -10.13
C VAL A 244 14.03 12.89 -9.68
N LEU A 245 14.93 12.23 -10.43
CA LEU A 245 15.47 10.92 -10.03
C LEU A 245 16.22 11.01 -8.69
N ARG A 246 16.85 12.17 -8.41
CA ARG A 246 17.50 12.42 -7.12
C ARG A 246 16.51 12.39 -5.96
N SER A 247 15.24 12.76 -6.17
CA SER A 247 14.20 12.68 -5.14
C SER A 247 13.77 11.24 -4.83
N PHE A 248 14.01 10.28 -5.72
CA PHE A 248 13.67 8.87 -5.46
C PHE A 248 14.51 8.23 -4.36
N ARG A 249 15.64 8.84 -3.94
CA ARG A 249 16.36 8.42 -2.73
C ARG A 249 15.47 8.39 -1.49
N LEU A 250 14.46 9.27 -1.42
CA LEU A 250 13.49 9.31 -0.33
C LEU A 250 12.64 8.04 -0.24
N MET A 251 12.48 7.31 -1.35
CA MET A 251 11.75 6.04 -1.35
C MET A 251 12.43 4.99 -0.45
N ARG A 252 13.74 5.13 -0.17
CA ARG A 252 14.46 4.26 0.77
C ARG A 252 13.91 4.35 2.20
N VAL A 253 13.27 5.47 2.57
CA VAL A 253 12.62 5.63 3.89
C VAL A 253 11.50 4.61 4.07
N PHE A 254 10.82 4.22 2.99
CA PHE A 254 9.79 3.18 3.05
C PHE A 254 10.35 1.79 3.38
N LYS A 255 11.66 1.54 3.28
CA LYS A 255 12.25 0.29 3.77
C LYS A 255 12.04 0.12 5.29
N LEU A 256 11.84 1.21 6.04
CA LEU A 256 11.46 1.17 7.47
C LEU A 256 10.13 0.46 7.70
N ALA A 257 9.26 0.41 6.70
CA ALA A 257 7.98 -0.27 6.80
C ALA A 257 8.13 -1.77 7.07
N LYS A 258 9.17 -2.42 6.52
CA LYS A 258 9.46 -3.83 6.79
C LYS A 258 9.67 -4.09 8.29
N SER A 259 10.32 -3.15 8.97
CA SER A 259 10.69 -3.27 10.40
C SER A 259 9.65 -2.72 11.37
N TRP A 260 8.71 -1.88 10.91
CA TRP A 260 7.73 -1.21 11.75
C TRP A 260 6.32 -1.78 11.50
N PRO A 261 5.78 -2.61 12.41
CA PRO A 261 4.48 -3.27 12.24
C PRO A 261 3.33 -2.31 11.91
N THR A 262 3.27 -1.16 12.58
CA THR A 262 2.24 -0.14 12.33
C THR A 262 2.33 0.44 10.93
N LEU A 263 3.53 0.72 10.42
CA LEU A 263 3.73 1.26 9.07
C LEU A 263 3.46 0.19 7.99
N ASN A 264 3.85 -1.07 8.26
CA ASN A 264 3.47 -2.21 7.41
C ASN A 264 1.94 -2.35 7.33
N MET A 265 1.26 -2.30 8.47
CA MET A 265 -0.21 -2.34 8.53
C MET A 265 -0.83 -1.17 7.75
N LEU A 266 -0.31 0.04 7.89
CA LEU A 266 -0.80 1.21 7.12
C LEU A 266 -0.67 0.99 5.61
N ILE A 267 0.48 0.48 5.14
CA ILE A 267 0.71 0.22 3.71
C ILE A 267 -0.20 -0.90 3.20
N LYS A 268 -0.42 -1.96 3.99
CA LYS A 268 -1.38 -3.03 3.66
C LYS A 268 -2.80 -2.49 3.55
N ILE A 269 -3.23 -1.63 4.48
CA ILE A 269 -4.54 -0.98 4.42
C ILE A 269 -4.65 -0.18 3.11
N ILE A 270 -3.67 0.66 2.79
CA ILE A 270 -3.65 1.43 1.54
C ILE A 270 -3.72 0.51 0.32
N GLY A 271 -2.93 -0.56 0.28
CA GLY A 271 -2.92 -1.52 -0.83
C GLY A 271 -4.26 -2.24 -1.01
N ASN A 272 -4.84 -2.73 0.08
CA ASN A 272 -6.14 -3.39 0.08
C ASN A 272 -7.26 -2.41 -0.33
N SER A 273 -7.21 -1.17 0.16
CA SER A 273 -8.15 -0.11 -0.24
C SER A 273 -8.06 0.21 -1.73
N VAL A 274 -6.86 0.27 -2.32
CA VAL A 274 -6.68 0.50 -3.77
C VAL A 274 -7.24 -0.67 -4.58
N GLY A 275 -7.09 -1.91 -4.12
CA GLY A 275 -7.66 -3.09 -4.78
C GLY A 275 -9.19 -3.13 -4.72
N ALA A 276 -9.76 -3.00 -3.53
CA ALA A 276 -11.21 -3.06 -3.31
C ALA A 276 -11.97 -1.88 -3.93
N LEU A 277 -11.35 -0.70 -3.97
CA LEU A 277 -12.00 0.56 -4.39
C LEU A 277 -11.40 1.11 -5.68
N GLY A 278 -10.59 0.33 -6.38
CA GLY A 278 -10.00 0.70 -7.66
C GLY A 278 -11.07 1.07 -8.69
N ASN A 279 -12.21 0.36 -8.68
CA ASN A 279 -13.34 0.64 -9.56
C ASN A 279 -13.96 2.03 -9.28
N LEU A 280 -14.20 2.39 -8.03
CA LEU A 280 -14.74 3.70 -7.66
C LEU A 280 -13.75 4.83 -7.95
N THR A 281 -12.46 4.58 -7.70
CA THR A 281 -11.38 5.53 -8.00
C THR A 281 -11.28 5.77 -9.52
N LEU A 282 -11.46 4.73 -10.33
CA LEU A 282 -11.51 4.83 -11.77
C LEU A 282 -12.72 5.64 -12.26
N VAL A 283 -13.90 5.46 -11.64
CA VAL A 283 -15.09 6.29 -11.94
C VAL A 283 -14.82 7.76 -11.62
N LEU A 284 -14.23 8.06 -10.45
CA LEU A 284 -13.84 9.43 -10.11
C LEU A 284 -12.85 10.00 -11.14
N ALA A 285 -11.82 9.24 -11.53
CA ALA A 285 -10.85 9.67 -12.53
C ALA A 285 -11.49 9.95 -13.91
N ILE A 286 -12.46 9.12 -14.33
CA ILE A 286 -13.23 9.35 -15.57
C ILE A 286 -14.05 10.64 -15.47
N ILE A 287 -14.74 10.87 -14.35
CA ILE A 287 -15.55 12.08 -14.17
C ILE A 287 -14.67 13.35 -14.19
N VAL A 288 -13.53 13.33 -13.49
CA VAL A 288 -12.57 14.43 -13.54
C VAL A 288 -12.06 14.65 -14.96
N PHE A 289 -11.74 13.58 -15.69
CA PHE A 289 -11.32 13.66 -17.09
C PHE A 289 -12.40 14.29 -17.99
N ILE A 290 -13.65 13.84 -17.87
CA ILE A 290 -14.78 14.37 -18.66
C ILE A 290 -14.93 15.88 -18.41
N PHE A 291 -14.97 16.30 -17.14
CA PHE A 291 -15.11 17.72 -16.82
C PHE A 291 -13.90 18.56 -17.22
N ALA A 292 -12.69 18.00 -17.16
CA ALA A 292 -11.49 18.68 -17.65
C ALA A 292 -11.57 18.93 -19.16
N VAL A 293 -12.02 17.93 -19.94
CA VAL A 293 -12.22 18.09 -21.39
C VAL A 293 -13.37 19.06 -21.68
N VAL A 294 -14.50 18.96 -20.97
CA VAL A 294 -15.63 19.88 -21.15
C VAL A 294 -15.23 21.32 -20.84
N GLY A 295 -14.54 21.57 -19.73
CA GLY A 295 -14.06 22.90 -19.35
C GLY A 295 -13.10 23.49 -20.39
N MET A 296 -12.13 22.69 -20.84
CA MET A 296 -11.21 23.10 -21.89
C MET A 296 -11.92 23.44 -23.21
N GLN A 297 -12.85 22.59 -23.65
CA GLN A 297 -13.56 22.80 -24.92
C GLN A 297 -14.52 24.00 -24.88
N LEU A 298 -15.16 24.24 -23.73
CA LEU A 298 -16.12 25.35 -23.59
C LEU A 298 -15.45 26.69 -23.34
N PHE A 299 -14.36 26.71 -22.56
CA PHE A 299 -13.80 27.95 -22.03
C PHE A 299 -12.37 28.23 -22.49
N GLY A 300 -11.61 27.22 -22.95
CA GLY A 300 -10.18 27.35 -23.23
C GLY A 300 -9.84 28.46 -24.23
N LYS A 301 -10.56 28.51 -25.34
CA LYS A 301 -10.39 29.59 -26.34
C LYS A 301 -10.70 30.98 -25.77
N ASN A 302 -11.74 31.10 -24.96
CA ASN A 302 -12.10 32.39 -24.38
C ASN A 302 -11.02 32.88 -23.40
N TYR A 303 -10.37 31.98 -22.66
CA TYR A 303 -9.25 32.33 -21.76
C TYR A 303 -8.06 32.92 -22.53
N GLU A 304 -7.79 32.44 -23.75
CA GLU A 304 -6.77 33.01 -24.62
C GLU A 304 -7.22 34.36 -25.21
N ASP A 305 -8.43 34.40 -25.79
CA ASP A 305 -8.95 35.58 -26.49
C ASP A 305 -9.24 36.78 -25.55
N CYS A 306 -9.59 36.52 -24.29
CA CYS A 306 -10.00 37.54 -23.31
C CYS A 306 -9.04 37.68 -22.10
N VAL A 307 -7.79 37.22 -22.22
CA VAL A 307 -6.80 37.18 -21.13
C VAL A 307 -6.59 38.53 -20.41
N CYS A 308 -6.69 39.65 -21.13
CA CYS A 308 -6.53 40.99 -20.57
C CYS A 308 -7.65 41.43 -19.60
N ARG A 309 -8.75 40.67 -19.49
CA ARG A 309 -9.80 40.95 -18.50
C ARG A 309 -9.47 40.42 -17.11
N ILE A 310 -8.64 39.38 -17.04
CA ILE A 310 -8.31 38.64 -15.81
C ILE A 310 -6.87 38.89 -15.36
N SER A 311 -5.98 39.32 -16.25
CA SER A 311 -4.55 39.54 -15.97
C SER A 311 -4.09 40.90 -16.47
N GLU A 312 -3.46 41.70 -15.59
CA GLU A 312 -2.90 43.01 -15.93
C GLU A 312 -1.75 42.91 -16.95
N SER A 313 -0.99 41.82 -16.92
CA SER A 313 0.11 41.57 -17.88
C SER A 313 -0.38 41.00 -19.22
N CYS A 314 -1.69 40.74 -19.37
CA CYS A 314 -2.26 40.03 -20.52
C CYS A 314 -1.61 38.66 -20.79
N GLU A 315 -1.05 38.04 -19.76
CA GLU A 315 -0.55 36.66 -19.80
C GLU A 315 -1.51 35.72 -19.09
N LEU A 316 -1.58 34.47 -19.54
CA LEU A 316 -2.46 33.46 -18.95
C LEU A 316 -2.18 33.33 -17.44
N PRO A 317 -3.21 33.41 -16.59
CA PRO A 317 -3.03 33.25 -15.15
C PRO A 317 -2.63 31.81 -14.83
N ARG A 318 -2.12 31.57 -13.62
CA ARG A 318 -1.71 30.23 -13.16
C ARG A 318 -2.81 29.17 -13.29
N TRP A 319 -4.07 29.58 -13.12
CA TRP A 319 -5.24 28.72 -13.23
C TRP A 319 -6.05 29.14 -14.45
N HIS A 320 -5.97 28.39 -15.54
CA HIS A 320 -6.71 28.65 -16.77
C HIS A 320 -7.21 27.35 -17.40
N MET A 321 -8.20 27.43 -18.30
CA MET A 321 -8.74 26.26 -19.02
C MET A 321 -8.24 26.14 -20.46
N ASN A 322 -7.13 26.80 -20.83
CA ASN A 322 -6.62 26.76 -22.21
C ASN A 322 -6.13 25.35 -22.60
N ASP A 323 -5.40 24.69 -21.69
CA ASP A 323 -4.86 23.35 -21.89
C ASP A 323 -5.55 22.31 -21.03
N PHE A 324 -5.47 21.05 -21.46
CA PHE A 324 -6.06 19.92 -20.74
C PHE A 324 -5.55 19.81 -19.31
N PHE A 325 -4.23 19.93 -19.08
CA PHE A 325 -3.65 19.75 -17.75
C PHE A 325 -4.06 20.87 -16.77
N HIS A 326 -4.08 22.13 -17.22
CA HIS A 326 -4.52 23.24 -16.39
C HIS A 326 -6.03 23.19 -16.11
N SER A 327 -6.83 22.78 -17.09
CA SER A 327 -8.26 22.52 -16.87
C SER A 327 -8.49 21.37 -15.88
N PHE A 328 -7.72 20.29 -15.99
CA PHE A 328 -7.73 19.18 -15.01
C PHE A 328 -7.40 19.67 -13.60
N LEU A 329 -6.37 20.51 -13.44
CA LEU A 329 -6.00 21.07 -12.15
C LEU A 329 -7.10 21.97 -11.57
N ILE A 330 -7.83 22.73 -12.39
CA ILE A 330 -8.99 23.50 -11.92
C ILE A 330 -10.10 22.58 -11.44
N ILE A 331 -10.45 21.53 -12.20
CA ILE A 331 -11.47 20.57 -11.75
C ILE A 331 -11.05 19.89 -10.44
N PHE A 332 -9.78 19.50 -10.32
CA PHE A 332 -9.23 18.96 -9.07
C PHE A 332 -9.34 19.96 -7.91
N ARG A 333 -9.01 21.23 -8.15
CA ARG A 333 -9.12 22.32 -7.16
C ARG A 333 -10.58 22.51 -6.69
N ILE A 334 -11.55 22.43 -7.60
CA ILE A 334 -12.98 22.48 -7.27
C ILE A 334 -13.39 21.32 -6.36
N LEU A 335 -12.90 20.10 -6.61
CA LEU A 335 -13.15 18.93 -5.75
C LEU A 335 -12.50 19.05 -4.37
N CYS A 336 -11.38 19.78 -4.26
CA CYS A 336 -10.79 20.13 -2.97
C CYS A 336 -11.61 21.18 -2.19
N GLY A 337 -12.65 21.75 -2.80
CA GLY A 337 -13.54 22.74 -2.18
C GLY A 337 -13.20 24.19 -2.52
N GLU A 338 -12.20 24.43 -3.38
CA GLU A 338 -11.78 25.77 -3.81
C GLU A 338 -12.25 26.05 -5.25
N TRP A 339 -13.41 26.69 -5.40
CA TRP A 339 -14.08 26.89 -6.69
C TRP A 339 -14.43 28.35 -6.98
N ILE A 340 -14.59 29.20 -5.97
CA ILE A 340 -15.05 30.59 -6.13
C ILE A 340 -14.04 31.44 -6.91
N GLU A 341 -12.75 31.38 -6.57
CA GLU A 341 -11.72 32.19 -7.23
C GLU A 341 -11.66 31.91 -8.74
N THR A 342 -11.57 30.63 -9.10
CA THR A 342 -11.48 30.21 -10.52
C THR A 342 -12.81 30.39 -11.26
N MET A 343 -13.94 30.40 -10.54
CA MET A 343 -15.24 30.72 -11.12
C MET A 343 -15.34 32.20 -11.50
N TRP A 344 -14.81 33.12 -10.70
CA TRP A 344 -14.81 34.55 -11.04
C TRP A 344 -14.06 34.82 -12.35
N ASP A 345 -12.87 34.24 -12.52
CA ASP A 345 -12.10 34.33 -13.76
C ASP A 345 -12.87 33.77 -14.95
N CYS A 346 -13.52 32.60 -14.77
CA CYS A 346 -14.37 32.02 -15.82
C CYS A 346 -15.52 32.97 -16.21
N MET A 347 -16.22 33.53 -15.22
CA MET A 347 -17.39 34.37 -15.44
C MET A 347 -17.04 35.66 -16.19
N GLU A 348 -15.86 36.24 -15.92
CA GLU A 348 -15.39 37.45 -16.59
C GLU A 348 -15.00 37.21 -18.06
N VAL A 349 -14.52 36.01 -18.35
CA VAL A 349 -14.02 35.60 -19.67
C VAL A 349 -15.12 35.05 -20.57
N SER A 350 -15.97 34.14 -20.05
CA SER A 350 -16.92 33.34 -20.84
C SER A 350 -18.39 33.65 -20.54
N GLY A 351 -18.66 34.51 -19.55
CA GLY A 351 -20.00 34.90 -19.14
C GLY A 351 -20.56 34.07 -17.98
N GLN A 352 -21.47 34.70 -17.23
CA GLN A 352 -21.92 34.22 -15.92
C GLN A 352 -22.68 32.90 -15.98
N ALA A 353 -23.61 32.75 -16.93
CA ALA A 353 -24.54 31.61 -16.95
C ALA A 353 -23.84 30.27 -17.20
N MET A 354 -22.99 30.19 -18.22
CA MET A 354 -22.32 28.94 -18.59
C MET A 354 -21.32 28.51 -17.52
N CYS A 355 -20.52 29.44 -16.98
CA CYS A 355 -19.58 29.15 -15.90
C CYS A 355 -20.29 28.67 -14.64
N LEU A 356 -21.36 29.34 -14.21
CA LEU A 356 -22.14 28.90 -13.03
C LEU A 356 -22.71 27.49 -13.21
N ILE A 357 -23.29 27.19 -14.38
CA ILE A 357 -23.86 25.87 -14.64
C ILE A 357 -22.79 24.78 -14.55
N VAL A 358 -21.65 24.97 -15.23
CA VAL A 358 -20.58 23.97 -15.25
C VAL A 358 -19.96 23.81 -13.86
N PHE A 359 -19.61 24.90 -13.18
CA PHE A 359 -18.98 24.84 -11.87
C PHE A 359 -19.90 24.24 -10.80
N MET A 360 -21.18 24.60 -10.80
CA MET A 360 -22.14 24.00 -9.87
C MET A 360 -22.39 22.51 -10.15
N MET A 361 -22.41 22.11 -11.44
CA MET A 361 -22.52 20.71 -11.82
C MET A 361 -21.30 19.90 -11.35
N VAL A 362 -20.08 20.42 -11.56
CA VAL A 362 -18.83 19.81 -11.08
C VAL A 362 -18.84 19.69 -9.55
N LEU A 363 -19.22 20.77 -8.85
CA LEU A 363 -19.27 20.79 -7.39
C LEU A 363 -20.24 19.73 -6.86
N VAL A 364 -21.46 19.66 -7.39
CA VAL A 364 -22.50 18.75 -6.90
C VAL A 364 -22.17 17.30 -7.24
N ILE A 365 -21.88 17.01 -8.52
CA ILE A 365 -21.60 15.64 -8.97
C ILE A 365 -20.27 15.15 -8.38
N GLY A 366 -19.24 16.00 -8.43
CA GLY A 366 -17.91 15.69 -7.92
C GLY A 366 -17.91 15.40 -6.43
N ASN A 367 -18.51 16.28 -5.62
CA ASN A 367 -18.55 16.07 -4.17
C ASN A 367 -19.44 14.89 -3.78
N LEU A 368 -20.51 14.59 -4.54
CA LEU A 368 -21.30 13.38 -4.32
C LEU A 368 -20.45 12.11 -4.51
N VAL A 369 -19.65 12.06 -5.58
CA VAL A 369 -18.78 10.91 -5.85
C VAL A 369 -17.64 10.81 -4.84
N VAL A 370 -16.99 11.92 -4.49
CA VAL A 370 -15.93 11.93 -3.47
C VAL A 370 -16.48 11.50 -2.11
N LEU A 371 -17.67 11.96 -1.73
CA LEU A 371 -18.33 11.55 -0.48
C LEU A 371 -18.66 10.06 -0.50
N ASN A 372 -19.22 9.54 -1.59
CA ASN A 372 -19.51 8.12 -1.74
C ASN A 372 -18.25 7.24 -1.68
N LEU A 373 -17.14 7.70 -2.28
CA LEU A 373 -15.84 7.01 -2.21
C LEU A 373 -15.27 7.04 -0.78
N PHE A 374 -15.33 8.19 -0.10
CA PHE A 374 -14.91 8.33 1.29
C PHE A 374 -15.72 7.43 2.23
N LEU A 375 -17.03 7.37 2.01
CA LEU A 375 -17.92 6.51 2.77
C LEU A 375 -17.62 5.03 2.54
N ALA A 376 -17.44 4.60 1.29
CA ALA A 376 -17.06 3.23 0.96
C ALA A 376 -15.72 2.84 1.62
N LEU A 377 -14.72 3.74 1.63
CA LEU A 377 -13.45 3.56 2.35
C LEU A 377 -13.67 3.31 3.84
N LEU A 378 -14.47 4.17 4.48
CA LEU A 378 -14.75 4.09 5.91
C LEU A 378 -15.48 2.80 6.26
N LEU A 379 -16.48 2.41 5.47
CA LEU A 379 -17.26 1.19 5.68
C LEU A 379 -16.41 -0.07 5.49
N SER A 380 -15.59 -0.12 4.43
CA SER A 380 -14.64 -1.22 4.20
C SER A 380 -13.55 -1.31 5.30
N SER A 381 -13.16 -0.18 5.89
CA SER A 381 -12.24 -0.19 7.03
C SER A 381 -12.88 -0.74 8.30
N PHE A 382 -14.20 -0.57 8.48
CA PHE A 382 -14.93 -1.07 9.66
C PHE A 382 -15.51 -2.48 9.49
N SER A 383 -15.63 -3.00 8.26
CA SER A 383 -16.22 -4.30 7.95
C SER A 383 -15.38 -5.52 8.37
N GLY A 384 -14.54 -5.42 9.39
CA GLY A 384 -13.89 -6.57 10.06
C GLY A 384 -12.70 -7.20 9.31
N ASP A 385 -12.65 -7.15 7.98
CA ASP A 385 -11.58 -7.80 7.18
C ASP A 385 -10.18 -7.22 7.44
N ASN A 386 -10.08 -5.97 7.91
CA ASN A 386 -8.81 -5.33 8.28
C ASN A 386 -8.47 -5.43 9.78
N LEU A 387 -9.42 -5.85 10.62
CA LEU A 387 -9.27 -6.00 12.08
C LEU A 387 -8.95 -7.44 12.50
N ALA A 388 -9.18 -8.42 11.63
CA ALA A 388 -8.45 -9.68 11.65
C ALA A 388 -7.00 -9.39 11.24
N VAL A 389 -6.28 -8.69 12.11
CA VAL A 389 -4.82 -8.60 12.05
C VAL A 389 -4.37 -10.04 11.90
N THR A 390 -3.73 -10.33 10.77
CA THR A 390 -3.07 -11.60 10.51
C THR A 390 -2.06 -11.83 11.64
N GLU A 391 -2.47 -12.52 12.69
CA GLU A 391 -1.60 -13.03 13.76
C GLU A 391 -0.57 -14.04 13.21
N ASP A 392 -0.70 -14.40 11.92
CA ASP A 392 0.21 -15.28 11.18
C ASP A 392 1.46 -14.60 10.58
N GLU A 393 1.69 -13.30 10.79
CA GLU A 393 3.03 -12.75 10.58
C GLU A 393 3.93 -13.18 11.73
N GLY A 394 4.51 -14.38 11.60
CA GLY A 394 5.50 -14.92 12.53
C GLY A 394 6.54 -13.87 12.95
N GLU A 395 6.98 -13.93 14.20
CA GLU A 395 7.87 -12.94 14.84
C GLU A 395 8.90 -12.37 13.85
N ASN A 396 8.81 -11.07 13.57
CA ASN A 396 9.77 -10.39 12.69
C ASN A 396 11.20 -10.67 13.18
N ASN A 397 12.13 -10.99 12.28
CA ASN A 397 13.55 -11.27 12.60
C ASN A 397 14.17 -10.21 13.52
N LEU A 398 13.70 -8.95 13.42
CA LEU A 398 14.07 -7.85 14.30
C LEU A 398 13.69 -8.09 15.78
N GLN A 399 12.46 -8.55 16.06
CA GLN A 399 12.03 -8.87 17.43
C GLN A 399 12.85 -10.02 18.01
N ILE A 400 13.15 -11.04 17.19
CA ILE A 400 14.03 -12.14 17.57
C ILE A 400 15.45 -11.63 17.92
N ALA A 401 16.00 -10.72 17.12
CA ALA A 401 17.31 -10.10 17.39
C ALA A 401 17.30 -9.29 18.69
N ILE A 402 16.30 -8.43 18.88
CA ILE A 402 16.14 -7.61 20.10
C ILE A 402 16.00 -8.51 21.33
N ASN A 403 15.21 -9.57 21.25
CA ASN A 403 15.05 -10.53 22.34
C ASN A 403 16.36 -11.26 22.68
N ARG A 404 17.17 -11.62 21.68
CA ARG A 404 18.50 -12.21 21.89
C ARG A 404 19.47 -11.21 22.53
N ILE A 405 19.47 -9.95 22.09
CA ILE A 405 20.29 -8.87 22.67
C ILE A 405 19.89 -8.64 24.13
N ASN A 406 18.60 -8.53 24.42
CA ASN A 406 18.11 -8.34 25.79
C ASN A 406 18.54 -9.49 26.71
N ARG A 407 18.49 -10.73 26.21
CA ARG A 407 18.97 -11.91 26.94
C ARG A 407 20.49 -11.86 27.17
N GLY A 408 21.25 -11.43 26.18
CA GLY A 408 22.69 -11.21 26.29
C GLY A 408 23.06 -10.10 27.27
N VAL A 409 22.37 -8.96 27.24
CA VAL A 409 22.55 -7.86 28.18
C VAL A 409 22.18 -8.27 29.60
N ALA A 410 21.10 -9.05 29.77
CA ALA A 410 20.73 -9.62 31.07
C ALA A 410 21.81 -10.57 31.59
N TRP A 411 22.37 -11.42 30.73
CA TRP A 411 23.48 -12.30 31.08
C TRP A 411 24.75 -11.53 31.44
N ILE A 412 25.11 -10.49 30.68
CA ILE A 412 26.27 -9.63 30.98
C ILE A 412 26.04 -8.90 32.31
N LYS A 413 24.85 -8.35 32.56
CA LYS A 413 24.51 -7.72 33.84
C LYS A 413 24.61 -8.71 34.99
N ALA A 414 24.10 -9.93 34.83
CA ALA A 414 24.20 -10.99 35.84
C ALA A 414 25.66 -11.40 36.08
N TRP A 415 26.45 -11.55 35.02
CA TRP A 415 27.88 -11.86 35.11
C TRP A 415 28.66 -10.74 35.80
N PHE A 416 28.36 -9.47 35.50
CA PHE A 416 28.99 -8.31 36.13
C PHE A 416 28.63 -8.20 37.62
N LEU A 417 27.35 -8.47 37.97
CA LEU A 417 26.87 -8.52 39.35
C LEU A 417 27.53 -9.66 40.14
N ASP A 418 27.70 -10.83 39.53
CA ASP A 418 28.35 -11.99 40.15
C ASP A 418 29.85 -11.73 40.35
N ASN A 419 30.51 -11.12 39.36
CA ASN A 419 31.92 -10.69 39.49
C ASN A 419 32.10 -9.64 40.59
N ILE A 420 31.21 -8.64 40.68
CA ILE A 420 31.23 -7.63 41.75
C ILE A 420 30.92 -8.26 43.12
N CYS A 421 29.97 -9.18 43.21
CA CYS A 421 29.68 -9.89 44.47
C CYS A 421 30.85 -10.77 44.91
N SER A 422 31.57 -11.38 43.98
CA SER A 422 32.79 -12.15 44.26
C SER A 422 33.93 -11.25 44.76
N LEU A 423 34.08 -10.05 44.20
CA LEU A 423 35.08 -9.05 44.59
C LEU A 423 34.75 -8.36 45.93
N MET A 424 33.47 -8.16 46.25
CA MET A 424 33.05 -7.56 47.52
C MET A 424 32.92 -8.55 48.69
N GLY A 425 33.29 -9.82 48.52
CA GLY A 425 33.38 -10.79 49.62
C GLY A 425 32.08 -11.03 50.40
N LYS A 426 30.90 -10.72 49.83
CA LYS A 426 29.62 -11.04 50.46
C LYS A 426 29.14 -12.40 49.98
N LYS A 427 29.45 -13.41 50.79
CA LYS A 427 28.81 -14.74 50.75
C LYS A 427 27.32 -14.55 51.03
N ILE A 428 26.49 -14.40 50.00
CA ILE A 428 25.04 -14.41 50.16
C ILE A 428 24.66 -15.83 50.58
N ARG A 429 24.32 -15.95 51.87
CA ARG A 429 23.76 -17.16 52.48
C ARG A 429 22.41 -17.41 51.81
N LYS A 430 22.32 -18.43 50.96
CA LYS A 430 21.03 -18.99 50.51
C LYS A 430 20.31 -19.49 51.78
N ASN A 431 19.27 -18.79 52.21
CA ASN A 431 18.28 -19.38 53.10
C ASN A 431 17.40 -20.29 52.24
N SER A 432 17.54 -21.59 52.48
CA SER A 432 16.42 -22.52 52.52
C SER A 432 15.39 -22.04 53.55
N ASP A 433 14.14 -22.48 53.39
CA ASP A 433 12.92 -22.19 54.18
C ASP A 433 12.07 -21.10 53.50
N SER A 434 10.81 -21.30 53.12
CA SER A 434 9.79 -22.24 53.58
C SER A 434 8.56 -22.17 52.64
N THR A 435 7.96 -23.34 52.36
CA THR A 435 6.54 -23.62 51.98
C THR A 435 5.83 -22.82 50.90
#